data_AF-A0A2S1JX07-F1
#
_entry.id   AF-A0A2S1JX07-F1
#
_cell.length_a   1.000
_cell.length_b   1.000
_cell.length_c   1.000
_cell.angle_alpha   90.00
_cell.angle_beta   90.00
_cell.angle_gamma   90.00
#
_symmetry.space_group_name_H-M   'P 1'
#
loop_
_entity.id
_entity.type
_entity.pdbx_description
1 polymer ?
#
loop_
_entity_poly.entity_id
_entity_poly.type
_entity_poly.pdbx_seq_one_letter_code
_entity_poly.pdbx_strand_id
1 'polypeptide(L)'
;MAYGPLQLGIAALISLVIASASPLNASFTGQPASAIEPVSDGKHLRDTAQAYRALAKNWRPISQGETLYPGDRSRRVLQLRNLLEMYGDYRGQPGPLSAPQKDPRRFDSALQAALERFQKRHGLNMTGIADEETLAALAVSPIQRAQQMELNASRWEQLNLPDDGRYVIVNVPDYRLQLVEDGSVALNMKTVVGKSSTRTPNMHTRITNIVFSPTWTVPRSILVTELLPKARHNPTAMHKRGYRVVQYRSGKSSPITEESIAKAAGGKATLRQMSGPENTLGKVKFVIPNKQSIFLHDTQAQSLFKLQQRALSHGCVRLQAPEELAYFLLRSQGWDRVRVAEAASGHDALTVRVKGAPRIYIVYMTAWIDKYGRPQFRPDIYHKDKELPYPN
;
A
#
# COMPACT_ATOMS: atom_id res chain seq x y z
N MET A 1 46.08 -64.79 -17.12
CA MET A 1 46.06 -64.68 -18.59
C MET A 1 44.70 -64.14 -19.01
N ALA A 2 44.71 -63.26 -20.01
CA ALA A 2 43.58 -62.65 -20.72
C ALA A 2 42.73 -61.59 -19.99
N TYR A 3 42.93 -60.35 -20.43
CA TYR A 3 42.07 -59.17 -20.27
C TYR A 3 40.80 -59.31 -21.14
N GLY A 4 39.68 -58.73 -20.68
CA GLY A 4 38.50 -58.44 -21.48
C GLY A 4 37.83 -57.15 -20.99
N PRO A 5 37.46 -56.19 -21.86
CA PRO A 5 37.11 -54.84 -21.45
C PRO A 5 35.64 -54.70 -21.04
N LEU A 6 35.38 -54.04 -19.91
CA LEU A 6 34.03 -53.61 -19.52
C LEU A 6 33.67 -52.31 -20.25
N GLN A 7 32.63 -52.39 -21.07
CA GLN A 7 31.96 -51.26 -21.71
C GLN A 7 31.41 -50.29 -20.67
N LEU A 8 31.78 -49.01 -20.78
CA LEU A 8 31.12 -47.89 -20.11
C LEU A 8 29.75 -47.65 -20.76
N GLY A 9 28.70 -48.23 -20.16
CA GLY A 9 27.32 -47.81 -20.38
C GLY A 9 27.02 -46.56 -19.56
N ILE A 10 26.91 -45.41 -20.23
CA ILE A 10 26.42 -44.16 -19.64
C ILE A 10 24.92 -44.34 -19.37
N ALA A 11 24.56 -44.61 -18.11
CA ALA A 11 23.17 -44.53 -17.66
C ALA A 11 22.76 -43.05 -17.60
N ALA A 12 21.87 -42.65 -18.50
CA ALA A 12 21.21 -41.35 -18.47
C ALA A 12 20.32 -41.26 -17.22
N LEU A 13 20.77 -40.50 -16.22
CA LEU A 13 19.94 -40.06 -15.10
C LEU A 13 18.91 -39.06 -15.63
N ILE A 14 17.70 -39.56 -15.90
CA ILE A 14 16.51 -38.74 -16.07
C ILE A 14 16.17 -38.16 -14.69
N SER A 15 16.73 -36.98 -14.39
CA SER A 15 16.29 -36.17 -13.26
C SER A 15 14.92 -35.57 -13.61
N LEU A 16 13.87 -36.25 -13.16
CA LEU A 16 12.50 -35.76 -13.15
C LEU A 16 12.44 -34.55 -12.21
N VAL A 17 12.69 -33.34 -12.71
CA VAL A 17 12.40 -32.10 -11.99
C VAL A 17 10.88 -31.93 -12.00
N ILE A 18 10.24 -32.44 -10.95
CA ILE A 18 8.87 -32.06 -10.62
C ILE A 18 8.94 -30.60 -10.20
N ALA A 19 8.69 -29.69 -11.15
CA ALA A 19 8.42 -28.30 -10.86
C ALA A 19 7.13 -28.25 -10.05
N SER A 20 7.26 -28.19 -8.73
CA SER A 20 6.15 -27.86 -7.84
C SER A 20 5.74 -26.41 -8.11
N ALA A 21 4.80 -26.24 -9.05
CA ALA A 21 4.06 -25.00 -9.20
C ALA A 21 3.26 -24.81 -7.90
N SER A 22 3.76 -23.98 -6.99
CA SER A 22 3.00 -23.54 -5.82
C SER A 22 1.86 -22.65 -6.32
N PRO A 23 0.58 -23.05 -6.17
CA PRO A 23 -0.50 -22.10 -6.39
C PRO A 23 -0.47 -21.12 -5.23
N LEU A 24 -0.30 -19.83 -5.53
CA LEU A 24 -0.53 -18.72 -4.61
C LEU A 24 -2.04 -18.69 -4.29
N ASN A 25 -2.47 -19.56 -3.38
CA ASN A 25 -3.78 -19.48 -2.76
C ASN A 25 -3.79 -18.29 -1.81
N ALA A 26 -4.12 -17.12 -2.34
CA ALA A 26 -4.63 -16.02 -1.54
C ALA A 26 -6.03 -16.44 -1.04
N SER A 27 -6.08 -17.12 0.10
CA SER A 27 -7.32 -17.47 0.77
C SER A 27 -8.02 -16.20 1.25
N PHE A 28 -8.88 -15.63 0.41
CA PHE A 28 -9.88 -14.63 0.80
C PHE A 28 -11.01 -15.35 1.55
N THR A 29 -10.79 -15.71 2.82
CA THR A 29 -11.84 -16.24 3.70
C THR A 29 -12.11 -15.25 4.82
N GLY A 30 -13.00 -14.32 4.52
CA GLY A 30 -13.64 -13.41 5.47
C GLY A 30 -14.83 -12.81 4.77
N GLN A 31 -15.96 -12.68 5.46
CA GLN A 31 -17.10 -11.93 4.90
C GLN A 31 -16.62 -10.58 4.37
N PRO A 32 -17.09 -10.16 3.18
CA PRO A 32 -16.65 -8.92 2.55
C PRO A 32 -16.78 -7.79 3.57
N ALA A 33 -15.74 -6.95 3.67
CA ALA A 33 -15.84 -5.76 4.51
C ALA A 33 -16.98 -4.89 3.95
N SER A 34 -17.80 -4.32 4.83
CA SER A 34 -18.79 -3.32 4.44
C SER A 34 -18.07 -2.14 3.78
N ALA A 35 -18.75 -1.51 2.82
CA ALA A 35 -18.31 -0.23 2.30
C ALA A 35 -18.24 0.82 3.41
N ILE A 36 -17.47 1.86 3.13
CA ILE A 36 -17.44 3.06 3.94
C ILE A 36 -18.74 3.82 3.71
N GLU A 37 -19.37 4.28 4.78
CA GLU A 37 -20.53 5.16 4.76
C GLU A 37 -20.12 6.52 5.36
N PRO A 38 -19.71 7.51 4.54
CA PRO A 38 -18.94 8.65 5.03
C PRO A 38 -19.61 9.46 6.15
N VAL A 39 -20.93 9.65 6.07
CA VAL A 39 -21.70 10.39 7.08
C VAL A 39 -21.81 9.59 8.39
N SER A 40 -22.16 8.30 8.31
CA SER A 40 -22.26 7.42 9.48
C SER A 40 -20.90 7.21 10.13
N ASP A 41 -19.87 6.93 9.33
CA ASP A 41 -18.50 6.74 9.79
C ASP A 41 -17.92 8.03 10.42
N GLY A 42 -18.24 9.19 9.85
CA GLY A 42 -17.91 10.49 10.43
C GLY A 42 -18.55 10.69 11.80
N LYS A 43 -19.86 10.38 11.93
CA LYS A 43 -20.56 10.42 13.21
C LYS A 43 -19.94 9.46 14.24
N HIS A 44 -19.70 8.20 13.85
CA HIS A 44 -19.08 7.21 14.75
C HIS A 44 -17.68 7.63 15.22
N LEU A 45 -16.90 8.29 14.36
CA LEU A 45 -15.62 8.88 14.76
C LEU A 45 -15.79 9.97 15.83
N ARG A 46 -16.78 10.87 15.68
CA ARG A 46 -17.06 11.92 16.68
C ARG A 46 -17.51 11.33 18.01
N ASP A 47 -18.39 10.33 17.98
CA ASP A 47 -18.86 9.63 19.19
C ASP A 47 -17.66 8.94 19.90
N THR A 48 -16.78 8.28 19.12
CA THR A 48 -15.57 7.65 19.65
C THR A 48 -14.58 8.69 20.19
N ALA A 49 -14.47 9.86 19.56
CA ALA A 49 -13.62 10.96 20.04
C ALA A 49 -14.07 11.44 21.43
N GLN A 50 -15.37 11.55 21.67
CA GLN A 50 -15.90 11.89 22.98
C GLN A 50 -15.52 10.86 24.05
N ALA A 51 -15.61 9.56 23.73
CA ALA A 51 -15.16 8.49 24.61
C ALA A 51 -13.65 8.60 24.93
N TYR A 52 -12.82 8.90 23.92
CA TYR A 52 -11.38 9.12 24.12
C TYR A 52 -11.08 10.35 25.01
N ARG A 53 -11.85 11.44 24.89
CA ARG A 53 -11.73 12.59 25.81
C ARG A 53 -12.04 12.20 27.25
N ALA A 54 -13.00 11.30 27.48
CA ALA A 54 -13.29 10.79 28.82
C ALA A 54 -12.14 9.94 29.39
N LEU A 55 -11.49 9.11 28.56
CA LEU A 55 -10.32 8.31 28.97
C LEU A 55 -9.15 9.18 29.45
N ALA A 56 -9.00 10.40 28.91
CA ALA A 56 -7.91 11.31 29.24
C ALA A 56 -7.79 11.63 30.74
N LYS A 57 -8.89 11.59 31.49
CA LYS A 57 -8.89 11.84 32.95
C LYS A 57 -7.99 10.86 33.71
N ASN A 58 -8.04 9.59 33.33
CA ASN A 58 -7.33 8.49 33.99
C ASN A 58 -6.07 8.06 33.23
N TRP A 59 -5.87 8.56 32.02
CA TRP A 59 -4.72 8.22 31.18
C TRP A 59 -3.42 8.79 31.76
N ARG A 60 -2.36 7.96 31.76
CA ARG A 60 -1.00 8.35 32.12
C ARG A 60 -0.04 7.67 31.14
N PRO A 61 1.01 8.36 30.64
CA PRO A 61 1.98 7.75 29.75
C PRO A 61 2.81 6.68 30.50
N ILE A 62 3.35 5.72 29.75
CA ILE A 62 4.39 4.82 30.26
C ILE A 62 5.62 5.68 30.58
N SER A 63 6.29 5.42 31.70
CA SER A 63 7.53 6.15 32.00
C SER A 63 8.59 5.87 30.93
N GLN A 64 9.41 6.88 30.62
CA GLN A 64 10.51 6.79 29.66
C GLN A 64 11.47 5.64 30.00
N GLY A 65 12.08 5.06 28.98
CA GLY A 65 13.06 3.97 29.13
C GLY A 65 13.14 3.08 27.89
N GLU A 66 13.90 1.99 28.01
CA GLU A 66 14.21 1.07 26.90
C GLU A 66 13.01 0.29 26.36
N THR A 67 13.21 -0.44 25.27
CA THR A 67 12.23 -1.38 24.71
C THR A 67 11.76 -2.41 25.75
N LEU A 68 10.46 -2.75 25.74
CA LEU A 68 9.91 -3.84 26.57
C LEU A 68 9.71 -5.10 25.71
N TYR A 69 10.22 -6.23 26.20
CA TYR A 69 10.17 -7.53 25.54
C TYR A 69 9.24 -8.51 26.28
N PRO A 70 8.65 -9.49 25.56
CA PRO A 70 7.99 -10.63 26.21
C PRO A 70 8.90 -11.30 27.23
N GLY A 71 8.38 -11.52 28.44
CA GLY A 71 9.12 -12.07 29.58
C GLY A 71 9.58 -11.03 30.60
N ASP A 72 9.70 -9.75 30.22
CA ASP A 72 10.13 -8.67 31.11
C ASP A 72 9.25 -8.55 32.35
N ARG A 73 9.84 -8.07 33.45
CA ARG A 73 9.14 -7.77 34.70
C ARG A 73 9.48 -6.37 35.19
N SER A 74 8.54 -5.44 35.12
CA SER A 74 8.78 -4.08 35.59
C SER A 74 7.49 -3.31 35.87
N ARG A 75 7.62 -2.13 36.48
CA ARG A 75 6.51 -1.17 36.61
C ARG A 75 6.01 -0.67 35.25
N ARG A 76 6.90 -0.58 34.24
CA ARG A 76 6.55 -0.15 32.88
C ARG A 76 5.65 -1.16 32.17
N VAL A 77 5.86 -2.45 32.42
CA VAL A 77 4.96 -3.51 31.92
C VAL A 77 3.56 -3.39 32.53
N LEU A 78 3.45 -3.06 33.82
CA LEU A 78 2.15 -2.77 34.44
C LEU A 78 1.47 -1.56 33.80
N GLN A 79 2.23 -0.48 33.53
CA GLN A 79 1.70 0.70 32.83
C GLN A 79 1.22 0.36 31.41
N LEU A 80 2.00 -0.44 30.66
CA LEU A 80 1.62 -0.93 29.33
C LEU A 80 0.30 -1.72 29.38
N ARG A 81 0.18 -2.65 30.34
CA ARG A 81 -1.03 -3.46 30.54
C ARG A 81 -2.24 -2.58 30.81
N ASN A 82 -2.14 -1.64 31.75
CA ASN A 82 -3.22 -0.73 32.11
C ASN A 82 -3.66 0.14 30.91
N LEU A 83 -2.71 0.60 30.09
CA LEU A 83 -3.04 1.35 28.87
C LEU A 83 -3.76 0.50 27.82
N LEU A 84 -3.27 -0.73 27.58
CA LEU A 84 -3.91 -1.63 26.62
C LEU A 84 -5.29 -2.10 27.11
N GLU A 85 -5.50 -2.23 28.42
CA GLU A 85 -6.81 -2.49 29.01
C GLU A 85 -7.74 -1.28 28.84
N MET A 86 -7.25 -0.07 29.14
CA MET A 86 -8.00 1.18 28.95
C MET A 86 -8.45 1.38 27.50
N TYR A 87 -7.62 0.99 26.51
CA TYR A 87 -7.97 1.04 25.10
C TYR A 87 -8.75 -0.19 24.59
N GLY A 88 -9.01 -1.18 25.46
CA GLY A 88 -9.77 -2.38 25.13
C GLY A 88 -9.01 -3.41 24.29
N ASP A 89 -7.71 -3.23 24.11
CA ASP A 89 -6.81 -4.18 23.45
C ASP A 89 -6.48 -5.38 24.35
N TYR A 90 -6.38 -5.18 25.66
CA TYR A 90 -6.18 -6.23 26.65
C TYR A 90 -7.51 -6.62 27.33
N ARG A 91 -7.84 -7.92 27.33
CA ARG A 91 -9.08 -8.48 27.92
C ARG A 91 -8.82 -9.66 28.86
N GLY A 92 -7.59 -9.78 29.38
CA GLY A 92 -7.16 -10.95 30.14
C GLY A 92 -6.56 -12.07 29.28
N GLN A 93 -6.35 -13.23 29.90
CA GLN A 93 -5.77 -14.42 29.25
C GLN A 93 -6.73 -15.00 28.19
N PRO A 94 -6.24 -15.39 27.00
CA PRO A 94 -7.05 -16.08 26.01
C PRO A 94 -7.46 -17.48 26.50
N GLY A 95 -8.76 -17.80 26.44
CA GLY A 95 -9.31 -19.12 26.79
C GLY A 95 -10.75 -19.05 27.28
N PRO A 96 -11.46 -20.20 27.40
CA PRO A 96 -12.84 -20.26 27.89
C PRO A 96 -12.97 -19.95 29.39
N LEU A 97 -11.85 -19.92 30.12
CA LEU A 97 -11.79 -19.65 31.55
C LEU A 97 -10.91 -18.43 31.79
N SER A 98 -11.47 -17.40 32.45
CA SER A 98 -10.69 -16.27 32.95
C SER A 98 -9.78 -16.75 34.08
N ALA A 99 -8.57 -17.19 33.75
CA ALA A 99 -7.56 -17.47 34.75
C ALA A 99 -7.10 -16.15 35.40
N PRO A 100 -7.01 -16.05 36.74
CA PRO A 100 -6.52 -14.85 37.41
C PRO A 100 -5.13 -14.47 36.90
N GLN A 101 -4.90 -13.18 36.61
CA GLN A 101 -3.58 -12.67 36.23
C GLN A 101 -2.62 -12.81 37.43
N LYS A 102 -1.72 -13.80 37.38
CA LYS A 102 -0.82 -14.14 38.51
C LYS A 102 0.25 -13.09 38.80
N ASP A 103 0.72 -12.36 37.78
CA ASP A 103 1.71 -11.28 37.92
C ASP A 103 1.43 -10.17 36.90
N PRO A 104 0.78 -9.06 37.29
CA PRO A 104 0.44 -7.99 36.35
C PRO A 104 1.67 -7.21 35.86
N ARG A 105 2.83 -7.35 36.51
CA ARG A 105 4.11 -6.72 36.10
C ARG A 105 4.90 -7.54 35.11
N ARG A 106 4.50 -8.79 34.82
CA ARG A 106 5.17 -9.65 33.83
C ARG A 106 4.60 -9.41 32.44
N PHE A 107 5.46 -9.32 31.43
CA PHE A 107 5.06 -9.21 30.04
C PHE A 107 4.77 -10.62 29.53
N ASP A 108 3.50 -11.02 29.63
CA ASP A 108 3.02 -12.35 29.25
C ASP A 108 2.45 -12.39 27.84
N SER A 109 2.11 -13.60 27.37
CA SER A 109 1.56 -13.84 26.04
C SER A 109 0.24 -13.11 25.79
N ALA A 110 -0.60 -12.97 26.81
CA ALA A 110 -1.84 -12.21 26.72
C ALA A 110 -1.59 -10.72 26.48
N LEU A 111 -0.61 -10.14 27.17
CA LEU A 111 -0.18 -8.76 26.92
C LEU A 111 0.49 -8.61 25.55
N GLN A 112 1.29 -9.59 25.12
CA GLN A 112 1.92 -9.59 23.79
C GLN A 112 0.86 -9.56 22.69
N ALA A 113 -0.15 -10.44 22.77
CA ALA A 113 -1.25 -10.46 21.82
C ALA A 113 -2.07 -9.15 21.86
N ALA A 114 -2.21 -8.52 23.02
CA ALA A 114 -2.85 -7.20 23.13
C ALA A 114 -2.01 -6.10 22.44
N LEU A 115 -0.70 -6.13 22.62
CA LEU A 115 0.20 -5.19 21.96
C LEU A 115 0.21 -5.38 20.43
N GLU A 116 0.18 -6.61 19.94
CA GLU A 116 0.06 -6.90 18.51
C GLU A 116 -1.25 -6.36 17.91
N ARG A 117 -2.36 -6.43 18.66
CA ARG A 117 -3.64 -5.82 18.25
C ARG A 117 -3.53 -4.30 18.18
N PHE A 118 -2.89 -3.69 19.18
CA PHE A 118 -2.61 -2.26 19.19
C PHE A 118 -1.74 -1.87 17.99
N GLN A 119 -0.59 -2.52 17.79
CA GLN A 119 0.31 -2.27 16.66
C GLN A 119 -0.42 -2.37 15.33
N LYS A 120 -1.21 -3.43 15.14
CA LYS A 120 -2.03 -3.62 13.93
C LYS A 120 -2.99 -2.46 13.69
N ARG A 121 -3.76 -2.06 14.70
CA ARG A 121 -4.75 -0.98 14.54
C ARG A 121 -4.12 0.41 14.42
N HIS A 122 -2.85 0.55 14.80
CA HIS A 122 -2.04 1.77 14.64
C HIS A 122 -1.17 1.77 13.38
N GLY A 123 -1.24 0.71 12.55
CA GLY A 123 -0.46 0.63 11.31
C GLY A 123 1.02 0.35 11.52
N LEU A 124 1.42 -0.18 12.67
CA LEU A 124 2.79 -0.53 13.01
C LEU A 124 3.11 -1.99 12.63
N ASN A 125 4.39 -2.35 12.69
CA ASN A 125 4.79 -3.76 12.60
C ASN A 125 4.22 -4.54 13.81
N MET A 126 3.57 -5.67 13.56
CA MET A 126 3.00 -6.52 14.60
C MET A 126 4.07 -7.41 15.23
N THR A 127 5.03 -6.81 15.94
CA THR A 127 6.17 -7.51 16.56
C THR A 127 5.82 -8.09 17.93
N GLY A 128 4.79 -7.56 18.59
CA GLY A 128 4.50 -7.87 20.00
C GLY A 128 5.55 -7.34 20.98
N ILE A 129 6.47 -6.50 20.51
CA ILE A 129 7.53 -5.85 21.29
C ILE A 129 7.19 -4.37 21.41
N ALA A 130 7.32 -3.78 22.60
CA ALA A 130 7.11 -2.34 22.79
C ALA A 130 8.42 -1.58 22.50
N ASP A 131 8.76 -1.49 21.22
CA ASP A 131 9.89 -0.72 20.70
C ASP A 131 9.62 0.80 20.69
N GLU A 132 10.59 1.59 20.24
CA GLU A 132 10.50 3.05 20.19
C GLU A 132 9.26 3.54 19.43
N GLU A 133 8.97 2.98 18.25
CA GLU A 133 7.80 3.37 17.44
C GLU A 133 6.48 3.03 18.16
N THR A 134 6.42 1.85 18.79
CA THR A 134 5.24 1.42 19.56
C THR A 134 5.04 2.26 20.82
N LEU A 135 6.11 2.55 21.56
CA LEU A 135 6.08 3.41 22.75
C LEU A 135 5.68 4.84 22.39
N ALA A 136 6.19 5.39 21.28
CA ALA A 136 5.77 6.69 20.77
C ALA A 136 4.27 6.71 20.41
N ALA A 137 3.76 5.66 19.76
CA ALA A 137 2.34 5.55 19.42
C ALA A 137 1.42 5.45 20.66
N LEU A 138 1.88 4.76 21.72
CA LEU A 138 1.23 4.66 23.03
C LEU A 138 1.28 5.98 23.82
N ALA A 139 2.32 6.78 23.62
CA ALA A 139 2.49 8.08 24.27
C ALA A 139 1.56 9.18 23.70
N VAL A 140 0.94 8.96 22.53
CA VAL A 140 -0.09 9.86 22.01
C VAL A 140 -1.31 9.83 22.92
N SER A 141 -1.61 10.97 23.55
CA SER A 141 -2.68 11.07 24.53
C SER A 141 -4.07 10.82 23.93
N PRO A 142 -5.06 10.39 24.74
CA PRO A 142 -6.43 10.25 24.26
C PRO A 142 -7.02 11.56 23.71
N ILE A 143 -6.61 12.72 24.23
CA ILE A 143 -7.03 14.03 23.68
C ILE A 143 -6.53 14.22 22.25
N GLN A 144 -5.25 13.94 21.99
CA GLN A 144 -4.68 14.00 20.64
C GLN A 144 -5.34 12.99 19.69
N ARG A 145 -5.69 11.79 20.18
CA ARG A 145 -6.43 10.80 19.38
C ARG A 145 -7.87 11.23 19.08
N ALA A 146 -8.57 11.84 20.05
CA ALA A 146 -9.91 12.38 19.83
C ALA A 146 -9.90 13.49 18.77
N GLN A 147 -8.95 14.40 18.89
CA GLN A 147 -8.64 15.42 17.90
C GLN A 147 -8.37 14.82 16.49
N GLN A 148 -7.60 13.75 16.42
CA GLN A 148 -7.35 13.02 15.17
C GLN A 148 -8.63 12.41 14.58
N MET A 149 -9.50 11.85 15.42
CA MET A 149 -10.79 11.33 14.99
C MET A 149 -11.71 12.45 14.49
N GLU A 150 -11.81 13.58 15.20
CA GLU A 150 -12.64 14.72 14.83
C GLU A 150 -12.22 15.33 13.48
N LEU A 151 -10.90 15.46 13.24
CA LEU A 151 -10.38 15.90 11.95
C LEU A 151 -10.75 14.93 10.82
N ASN A 152 -10.58 13.63 11.05
CA ASN A 152 -10.91 12.63 10.03
C ASN A 152 -12.43 12.46 9.85
N ALA A 153 -13.25 12.69 10.87
CA ALA A 153 -14.70 12.75 10.74
C ALA A 153 -15.11 13.83 9.74
N SER A 154 -14.57 15.05 9.90
CA SER A 154 -14.80 16.14 8.96
C SER A 154 -14.32 15.80 7.54
N ARG A 155 -13.20 15.07 7.39
CA ARG A 155 -12.73 14.60 6.08
C ARG A 155 -13.68 13.57 5.45
N TRP A 156 -14.21 12.64 6.24
CA TRP A 156 -15.19 11.65 5.77
C TRP A 156 -16.48 12.33 5.32
N GLU A 157 -17.04 13.23 6.12
CA GLU A 157 -18.27 13.96 5.82
C GLU A 157 -18.19 14.80 4.53
N GLN A 158 -16.99 15.21 4.11
CA GLN A 158 -16.75 15.92 2.84
C GLN A 158 -16.72 15.00 1.60
N LEU A 159 -16.69 13.68 1.78
CA LEU A 159 -16.69 12.73 0.65
C LEU A 159 -18.11 12.50 0.13
N ASN A 160 -18.36 13.03 -1.07
CA ASN A 160 -19.56 12.70 -1.83
C ASN A 160 -19.32 11.44 -2.68
N LEU A 161 -19.63 10.27 -2.11
CA LEU A 161 -19.57 8.97 -2.79
C LEU A 161 -20.74 8.80 -3.78
N PRO A 162 -20.59 8.03 -4.87
CA PRO A 162 -21.65 7.90 -5.85
C PRO A 162 -22.79 7.00 -5.37
N ASP A 163 -24.03 7.37 -5.73
CA ASP A 163 -25.25 6.62 -5.39
C ASP A 163 -25.35 5.25 -6.08
N ASP A 164 -24.62 5.07 -7.19
CA ASP A 164 -24.55 3.79 -7.93
C ASP A 164 -23.70 2.71 -7.20
N GLY A 165 -23.16 3.05 -6.03
CA GLY A 165 -22.46 2.10 -5.15
C GLY A 165 -21.11 1.63 -5.67
N ARG A 166 -20.64 2.10 -6.84
CA ARG A 166 -19.40 1.59 -7.47
C ARG A 166 -18.30 2.64 -7.55
N TYR A 167 -17.26 2.45 -6.74
CA TYR A 167 -16.12 3.37 -6.71
C TYR A 167 -14.84 2.68 -6.24
N VAL A 168 -13.70 3.31 -6.58
CA VAL A 168 -12.39 2.94 -6.07
C VAL A 168 -11.97 3.98 -5.03
N ILE A 169 -11.46 3.54 -3.89
CA ILE A 169 -10.85 4.42 -2.89
C ILE A 169 -9.42 3.99 -2.63
N VAL A 170 -8.51 4.96 -2.62
CA VAL A 170 -7.11 4.79 -2.23
C VAL A 170 -6.88 5.63 -0.99
N ASN A 171 -6.73 4.98 0.16
CA ASN A 171 -6.36 5.68 1.39
C ASN A 171 -4.84 5.74 1.51
N VAL A 172 -4.28 6.94 1.33
CA VAL A 172 -2.83 7.14 1.18
C VAL A 172 -2.05 6.74 2.46
N PRO A 173 -2.41 7.19 3.68
CA PRO A 173 -1.74 6.74 4.92
C PRO A 173 -1.93 5.26 5.25
N ASP A 174 -3.01 4.63 4.79
CA ASP A 174 -3.25 3.19 5.02
C ASP A 174 -2.53 2.31 3.99
N TYR A 175 -2.03 2.90 2.90
CA TYR A 175 -1.38 2.18 1.80
C TYR A 175 -2.26 1.05 1.25
N ARG A 176 -3.55 1.32 1.07
CA ARG A 176 -4.53 0.39 0.52
C ARG A 176 -5.39 1.00 -0.56
N LEU A 177 -5.82 0.14 -1.47
CA LEU A 177 -6.87 0.40 -2.43
C LEU A 177 -8.03 -0.56 -2.15
N GLN A 178 -9.24 -0.04 -2.19
CA GLN A 178 -10.46 -0.83 -2.19
C GLN A 178 -11.32 -0.47 -3.41
N LEU A 179 -11.88 -1.49 -4.07
CA LEU A 179 -13.02 -1.34 -4.98
C LEU A 179 -14.26 -1.71 -4.19
N VAL A 180 -15.23 -0.81 -4.17
CA VAL A 180 -16.54 -1.03 -3.60
C VAL A 180 -17.54 -1.22 -4.73
N GLU A 181 -18.43 -2.19 -4.56
CA GLU A 181 -19.58 -2.47 -5.42
C GLU A 181 -20.77 -2.79 -4.50
N ASP A 182 -21.90 -2.12 -4.72
CA ASP A 182 -23.17 -2.36 -4.01
C ASP A 182 -23.02 -2.40 -2.48
N GLY A 183 -22.28 -1.43 -1.92
CA GLY A 183 -22.09 -1.32 -0.47
C GLY A 183 -21.13 -2.35 0.14
N SER A 184 -20.41 -3.13 -0.68
CA SER A 184 -19.45 -4.14 -0.21
C SER A 184 -18.07 -3.97 -0.86
N VAL A 185 -17.01 -4.26 -0.11
CA VAL A 185 -15.64 -4.25 -0.65
C VAL A 185 -15.43 -5.50 -1.52
N ALA A 186 -15.47 -5.32 -2.83
CA ALA A 186 -15.31 -6.36 -3.85
C ALA A 186 -13.84 -6.74 -4.08
N LEU A 187 -12.92 -5.77 -3.97
CA LEU A 187 -11.48 -5.99 -4.09
C LEU A 187 -10.73 -5.12 -3.09
N ASN A 188 -9.66 -5.66 -2.51
CA ASN A 188 -8.84 -4.96 -1.53
C ASN A 188 -7.37 -5.36 -1.72
N MET A 189 -6.48 -4.39 -1.88
CA MET A 189 -5.05 -4.66 -2.13
C MET A 189 -4.14 -3.61 -1.49
N LYS A 190 -2.87 -3.97 -1.28
CA LYS A 190 -1.85 -3.02 -0.84
C LYS A 190 -1.46 -2.08 -1.98
N THR A 191 -1.06 -0.87 -1.61
CA THR A 191 -0.49 0.12 -2.52
C THR A 191 0.89 0.61 -2.05
N VAL A 192 1.65 1.18 -2.98
CA VAL A 192 2.82 2.02 -2.68
C VAL A 192 2.52 3.42 -3.21
N VAL A 193 2.68 4.43 -2.36
CA VAL A 193 2.33 5.83 -2.63
C VAL A 193 3.57 6.71 -2.60
N GLY A 194 3.42 7.99 -2.91
CA GLY A 194 4.50 8.96 -2.98
C GLY A 194 5.28 9.10 -1.67
N LYS A 195 6.55 9.48 -1.75
CA LYS A 195 7.33 9.93 -0.59
C LYS A 195 6.80 11.28 -0.09
N SER A 196 7.19 11.71 1.11
CA SER A 196 6.82 13.04 1.63
C SER A 196 7.29 14.21 0.75
N SER A 197 8.40 14.04 0.00
CA SER A 197 8.89 15.03 -0.98
C SER A 197 8.16 15.00 -2.34
N THR A 198 7.46 13.90 -2.65
CA THR A 198 6.75 13.68 -3.92
C THR A 198 5.38 13.07 -3.63
N ARG A 199 4.60 13.79 -2.84
CA ARG A 199 3.35 13.32 -2.24
C ARG A 199 2.36 12.87 -3.29
N THR A 200 1.67 11.75 -3.03
CA THR A 200 0.44 11.42 -3.75
C THR A 200 -0.63 12.45 -3.37
N PRO A 201 -1.19 13.21 -4.34
CA PRO A 201 -2.19 14.24 -4.06
C PRO A 201 -3.55 13.63 -3.72
N ASN A 202 -4.39 14.37 -2.99
CA ASN A 202 -5.79 14.02 -2.84
C ASN A 202 -6.50 14.32 -4.17
N MET A 203 -7.32 13.39 -4.67
CA MET A 203 -7.94 13.53 -6.00
C MET A 203 -9.28 12.80 -6.08
N HIS A 204 -10.28 13.45 -6.64
CA HIS A 204 -11.56 12.82 -6.99
C HIS A 204 -11.72 12.90 -8.52
N THR A 205 -11.71 11.75 -9.20
CA THR A 205 -11.77 11.67 -10.67
C THR A 205 -12.37 10.33 -11.08
N ARG A 206 -12.06 9.81 -12.27
CA ARG A 206 -12.53 8.51 -12.77
C ARG A 206 -11.40 7.70 -13.38
N ILE A 207 -11.54 6.37 -13.37
CA ILE A 207 -10.64 5.47 -14.10
C ILE A 207 -11.17 5.30 -15.52
N THR A 208 -10.57 6.00 -16.49
CA THR A 208 -11.13 6.11 -17.85
C THR A 208 -10.61 5.04 -18.81
N ASN A 209 -9.36 4.63 -18.64
CA ASN A 209 -8.72 3.64 -19.51
C ASN A 209 -7.78 2.74 -18.71
N ILE A 210 -7.63 1.51 -19.19
CA ILE A 210 -6.61 0.56 -18.77
C ILE A 210 -5.66 0.38 -19.95
N VAL A 211 -4.37 0.51 -19.70
CA VAL A 211 -3.31 0.31 -20.69
C VAL A 211 -2.52 -0.91 -20.26
N PHE A 212 -2.69 -2.01 -21.00
CA PHE A 212 -1.87 -3.21 -20.87
C PHE A 212 -0.56 -3.03 -21.63
N SER A 213 0.51 -3.64 -21.13
CA SER A 213 1.87 -3.53 -21.64
C SER A 213 2.26 -2.08 -21.97
N PRO A 214 2.13 -1.15 -21.02
CA PRO A 214 2.24 0.27 -21.29
C PRO A 214 3.67 0.67 -21.68
N THR A 215 3.81 1.62 -22.61
CA THR A 215 5.03 2.43 -22.67
C THR A 215 5.05 3.43 -21.51
N TRP A 216 6.24 3.84 -21.09
CA TRP A 216 6.42 4.88 -20.08
C TRP A 216 7.12 6.11 -20.65
N THR A 217 6.34 7.16 -20.93
CA THR A 217 6.88 8.50 -21.21
C THR A 217 7.28 9.15 -19.88
N VAL A 218 8.58 9.43 -19.73
CA VAL A 218 9.14 9.85 -18.45
C VAL A 218 8.74 11.31 -18.13
N PRO A 219 8.14 11.58 -16.95
CA PRO A 219 7.86 12.94 -16.51
C PRO A 219 9.14 13.78 -16.42
N ARG A 220 9.03 15.07 -16.75
CA ARG A 220 10.18 15.98 -16.84
C ARG A 220 11.04 16.03 -15.58
N SER A 221 10.43 16.01 -14.39
CA SER A 221 11.14 16.01 -13.11
C SER A 221 12.05 14.78 -12.96
N ILE A 222 11.51 13.58 -13.21
CA ILE A 222 12.26 12.31 -13.14
C ILE A 222 13.31 12.24 -14.25
N LEU A 223 12.98 12.74 -15.45
CA LEU A 223 13.90 12.79 -16.57
C LEU A 223 15.18 13.55 -16.20
N VAL A 224 15.04 14.77 -15.67
CA VAL A 224 16.18 15.65 -15.34
C VAL A 224 16.98 15.13 -14.17
N THR A 225 16.29 14.73 -13.09
CA THR A 225 16.93 14.42 -11.81
C THR A 225 17.52 13.02 -11.75
N GLU A 226 16.94 12.05 -12.47
CA GLU A 226 17.35 10.65 -12.34
C GLU A 226 17.84 10.04 -13.65
N LEU A 227 17.11 10.22 -14.75
CA LEU A 227 17.37 9.43 -15.96
C LEU A 227 18.43 10.03 -16.88
N LEU A 228 18.49 11.35 -17.05
CA LEU A 228 19.54 11.98 -17.87
C LEU A 228 20.95 11.73 -17.33
N PRO A 229 21.22 11.81 -16.00
CA PRO A 229 22.51 11.41 -15.45
C PRO A 229 22.88 9.94 -15.78
N LYS A 230 21.93 9.02 -15.59
CA LYS A 230 22.13 7.58 -15.91
C LYS A 230 22.35 7.35 -17.41
N ALA A 231 21.61 8.05 -18.26
CA ALA A 231 21.71 7.94 -19.71
C ALA A 231 23.04 8.49 -20.23
N ARG A 232 23.59 9.57 -19.65
CA ARG A 232 24.92 10.06 -19.99
C ARG A 232 26.02 9.08 -19.57
N HIS A 233 25.88 8.51 -18.38
CA HIS A 233 26.87 7.58 -17.84
C HIS A 233 26.90 6.25 -18.59
N ASN A 234 25.74 5.67 -18.95
CA ASN A 234 25.68 4.40 -19.66
C ASN A 234 24.48 4.32 -20.63
N PRO A 235 24.60 4.90 -21.85
CA PRO A 235 23.55 4.86 -22.87
C PRO A 235 23.13 3.43 -23.25
N THR A 236 24.10 2.53 -23.37
CA THR A 236 23.89 1.13 -23.76
C THR A 236 23.01 0.39 -22.74
N ALA A 237 23.26 0.60 -21.44
CA ALA A 237 22.42 0.01 -20.39
C ALA A 237 20.98 0.53 -20.45
N MET A 238 20.79 1.84 -20.69
CA MET A 238 19.45 2.40 -20.88
C MET A 238 18.73 1.80 -22.09
N HIS A 239 19.47 1.56 -23.19
CA HIS A 239 18.92 0.89 -24.36
C HIS A 239 18.47 -0.54 -24.11
N LYS A 240 19.29 -1.32 -23.38
CA LYS A 240 18.95 -2.70 -22.97
C LYS A 240 17.69 -2.74 -22.11
N ARG A 241 17.48 -1.73 -21.26
CA ARG A 241 16.27 -1.56 -20.44
C ARG A 241 15.07 -0.97 -21.21
N GLY A 242 15.18 -0.85 -22.53
CA GLY A 242 14.09 -0.44 -23.41
C GLY A 242 13.89 1.07 -23.57
N TYR A 243 14.82 1.92 -23.11
CA TYR A 243 14.67 3.37 -23.29
C TYR A 243 15.07 3.84 -24.69
N ARG A 244 14.34 4.83 -25.20
CA ARG A 244 14.61 5.58 -26.43
C ARG A 244 14.37 7.07 -26.19
N VAL A 245 15.01 7.93 -26.97
CA VAL A 245 14.69 9.37 -26.98
C VAL A 245 13.53 9.60 -27.94
N VAL A 246 12.50 10.33 -27.50
CA VAL A 246 11.32 10.64 -28.31
C VAL A 246 11.13 12.15 -28.34
N GLN A 247 11.07 12.74 -29.53
CA GLN A 247 10.84 14.18 -29.71
C GLN A 247 9.37 14.53 -29.46
N TYR A 248 9.10 15.62 -28.71
CA TYR A 248 7.72 15.99 -28.36
C TYR A 248 6.87 16.39 -29.57
N ARG A 249 7.45 17.14 -30.52
CA ARG A 249 6.70 17.64 -31.70
C ARG A 249 6.38 16.56 -32.72
N SER A 250 7.37 15.72 -33.05
CA SER A 250 7.27 14.77 -34.15
C SER A 250 6.92 13.35 -33.71
N GLY A 251 7.06 13.03 -32.42
CA GLY A 251 6.97 11.66 -31.92
C GLY A 251 8.10 10.75 -32.42
N LYS A 252 9.07 11.27 -33.19
CA LYS A 252 10.17 10.50 -33.77
C LYS A 252 11.04 9.94 -32.64
N SER A 253 11.22 8.62 -32.67
CA SER A 253 12.12 7.89 -31.78
C SER A 253 13.54 7.93 -32.33
N SER A 254 14.54 8.01 -31.44
CA SER A 254 15.95 8.00 -31.79
C SER A 254 16.76 7.24 -30.73
N PRO A 255 17.95 6.72 -31.08
CA PRO A 255 18.89 6.17 -30.11
C PRO A 255 19.27 7.21 -29.04
N ILE A 256 19.77 6.73 -27.91
CA ILE A 256 20.31 7.53 -26.80
C ILE A 256 21.77 7.83 -27.16
N THR A 257 22.01 9.09 -27.47
CA THR A 257 23.29 9.68 -27.88
C THR A 257 23.47 10.99 -27.13
N GLU A 258 24.67 11.55 -27.12
CA GLU A 258 24.90 12.84 -26.47
C GLU A 258 24.00 13.96 -27.04
N GLU A 259 23.86 14.01 -28.37
CA GLU A 259 22.99 14.98 -29.04
C GLU A 259 21.51 14.82 -28.66
N SER A 260 21.00 13.58 -28.64
CA SER A 260 19.60 13.33 -28.31
C SER A 260 19.30 13.53 -26.81
N ILE A 261 20.27 13.24 -25.94
CA ILE A 261 20.24 13.60 -24.52
C ILE A 261 20.21 15.13 -24.36
N ALA A 262 21.00 15.88 -25.11
CA ALA A 262 20.99 17.35 -25.05
C ALA A 262 19.63 17.92 -25.48
N LYS A 263 19.00 17.37 -26.52
CA LYS A 263 17.62 17.72 -26.92
C LYS A 263 16.60 17.42 -25.82
N ALA A 264 16.74 16.28 -25.12
CA ALA A 264 15.89 15.93 -23.99
C ALA A 264 16.12 16.85 -22.77
N ALA A 265 17.38 17.18 -22.48
CA ALA A 265 17.76 18.13 -21.44
C ALA A 265 17.18 19.52 -21.71
N GLY A 266 17.22 19.99 -22.96
CA GLY A 266 16.68 21.27 -23.41
C GLY A 266 15.16 21.29 -23.65
N GLY A 267 14.42 20.24 -23.27
CA GLY A 267 12.95 20.23 -23.34
C GLY A 267 12.35 20.01 -24.73
N LYS A 268 13.16 19.64 -25.74
CA LYS A 268 12.68 19.32 -27.10
C LYS A 268 12.30 17.84 -27.27
N ALA A 269 12.75 16.99 -26.34
CA ALA A 269 12.49 15.55 -26.33
C ALA A 269 12.34 15.02 -24.89
N THR A 270 12.04 13.73 -24.76
CA THR A 270 12.02 12.99 -23.51
C THR A 270 12.60 11.59 -23.68
N LEU A 271 12.83 10.88 -22.58
CA LEU A 271 13.02 9.44 -22.61
C LEU A 271 11.67 8.74 -22.52
N ARG A 272 11.48 7.73 -23.37
CA ARG A 272 10.36 6.81 -23.29
C ARG A 272 10.90 5.40 -23.11
N GLN A 273 10.45 4.72 -22.05
CA GLN A 273 10.65 3.28 -21.92
C GLN A 273 9.60 2.58 -22.77
N MET A 274 10.04 1.71 -23.68
CA MET A 274 9.14 0.91 -24.49
C MET A 274 8.46 -0.19 -23.65
N SER A 275 7.39 -0.77 -24.20
CA SER A 275 6.72 -1.93 -23.61
C SER A 275 7.69 -3.10 -23.47
N GLY A 276 7.55 -3.89 -22.41
CA GLY A 276 8.41 -5.04 -22.14
C GLY A 276 8.43 -5.44 -20.67
N PRO A 277 9.03 -6.61 -20.34
CA PRO A 277 9.00 -7.18 -19.00
C PRO A 277 9.73 -6.32 -17.96
N GLU A 278 10.72 -5.51 -18.36
CA GLU A 278 11.44 -4.61 -17.44
C GLU A 278 10.82 -3.20 -17.35
N ASN A 279 9.61 -2.99 -17.89
CA ASN A 279 8.99 -1.69 -17.86
C ASN A 279 8.70 -1.22 -16.42
N THR A 280 9.05 0.03 -16.12
CA THR A 280 8.91 0.63 -14.78
C THR A 280 7.45 0.72 -14.33
N LEU A 281 6.52 0.82 -15.27
CA LEU A 281 5.07 0.82 -14.99
C LEU A 281 4.48 -0.59 -14.86
N GLY A 282 5.32 -1.63 -14.98
CA GLY A 282 4.90 -3.02 -15.00
C GLY A 282 3.99 -3.33 -16.20
N LYS A 283 3.09 -4.28 -16.00
CA LYS A 283 2.24 -4.83 -17.06
C LYS A 283 0.95 -4.04 -17.31
N VAL A 284 0.49 -3.25 -16.33
CA VAL A 284 -0.82 -2.59 -16.40
C VAL A 284 -0.74 -1.17 -15.83
N LYS A 285 -1.34 -0.21 -16.53
CA LYS A 285 -1.52 1.18 -16.09
C LYS A 285 -2.98 1.59 -16.16
N PHE A 286 -3.49 2.24 -15.12
CA PHE A 286 -4.83 2.82 -15.06
C PHE A 286 -4.75 4.33 -15.22
N VAL A 287 -5.42 4.84 -16.25
CA VAL A 287 -5.45 6.27 -16.56
C VAL A 287 -6.56 6.94 -15.76
N ILE A 288 -6.16 7.93 -14.98
CA ILE A 288 -7.05 8.82 -14.25
C ILE A 288 -6.82 10.27 -14.74
N PRO A 289 -7.83 10.99 -15.27
CA PRO A 289 -7.63 12.35 -15.76
C PRO A 289 -7.16 13.30 -14.66
N ASN A 290 -6.01 13.96 -14.85
CA ASN A 290 -5.46 14.96 -13.94
C ASN A 290 -4.34 15.82 -14.54
N LYS A 291 -3.99 16.94 -13.88
CA LYS A 291 -2.92 17.87 -14.31
C LYS A 291 -1.52 17.45 -13.84
N GLN A 292 -1.44 16.58 -12.83
CA GLN A 292 -0.20 16.20 -12.14
C GLN A 292 0.47 14.93 -12.72
N SER A 293 -0.05 14.37 -13.82
CA SER A 293 0.41 13.12 -14.44
C SER A 293 0.43 11.91 -13.48
N ILE A 294 -0.50 11.87 -12.53
CA ILE A 294 -0.67 10.74 -11.60
C ILE A 294 -1.44 9.61 -12.28
N PHE A 295 -1.05 8.37 -12.02
CA PHE A 295 -1.75 7.17 -12.47
C PHE A 295 -1.62 6.06 -11.42
N LEU A 296 -2.46 5.03 -11.54
CA LEU A 296 -2.27 3.78 -10.82
C LEU A 296 -1.58 2.81 -11.76
N HIS A 297 -0.63 2.01 -11.28
CA HIS A 297 0.10 1.10 -12.16
C HIS A 297 0.72 -0.09 -11.43
N ASP A 298 1.14 -1.07 -12.21
CA ASP A 298 1.95 -2.21 -11.76
C ASP A 298 3.41 -1.81 -11.47
N THR A 299 4.22 -2.70 -10.93
CA THR A 299 5.63 -2.43 -10.63
C THR A 299 6.46 -3.71 -10.61
N GLN A 300 7.70 -3.62 -11.10
CA GLN A 300 8.66 -4.72 -10.93
C GLN A 300 9.14 -4.89 -9.48
N ALA A 301 9.03 -3.82 -8.68
CA ALA A 301 9.44 -3.81 -7.28
C ALA A 301 8.36 -4.43 -6.35
N GLN A 302 7.98 -5.69 -6.59
CA GLN A 302 6.94 -6.38 -5.82
C GLN A 302 7.28 -6.58 -4.34
N SER A 303 8.57 -6.61 -4.00
CA SER A 303 9.05 -6.69 -2.60
C SER A 303 8.59 -5.51 -1.74
N LEU A 304 8.30 -4.34 -2.34
CA LEU A 304 7.82 -3.16 -1.61
C LEU A 304 6.47 -3.40 -0.92
N PHE A 305 5.64 -4.30 -1.42
CA PHE A 305 4.35 -4.63 -0.78
C PHE A 305 4.51 -5.48 0.50
N LYS A 306 5.72 -5.99 0.78
CA LYS A 306 6.06 -6.65 2.05
C LYS A 306 6.40 -5.65 3.16
N LEU A 307 6.75 -4.41 2.81
CA LEU A 307 7.07 -3.36 3.77
C LEU A 307 5.80 -2.82 4.43
N GLN A 308 5.90 -2.42 5.69
CA GLN A 308 4.81 -1.76 6.40
C GLN A 308 4.66 -0.31 5.93
N GLN A 309 5.78 0.44 5.88
CA GLN A 309 5.84 1.79 5.35
C GLN A 309 6.04 1.75 3.82
N ARG A 310 5.06 2.27 3.07
CA ARG A 310 5.01 2.18 1.60
C ARG A 310 4.88 3.55 0.91
N ALA A 311 5.32 4.62 1.56
CA ALA A 311 5.51 5.94 0.94
C ALA A 311 6.86 6.01 0.20
N LEU A 312 6.99 5.34 -0.95
CA LEU A 312 8.26 5.09 -1.64
C LEU A 312 8.26 5.46 -3.14
N SER A 313 7.15 5.95 -3.68
CA SER A 313 7.01 6.33 -5.10
C SER A 313 7.27 7.83 -5.34
N HIS A 314 7.16 8.26 -6.61
CA HIS A 314 7.20 9.66 -7.04
C HIS A 314 5.79 10.26 -7.24
N GLY A 315 4.84 9.87 -6.40
CA GLY A 315 3.46 10.39 -6.37
C GLY A 315 2.42 9.47 -7.01
N CYS A 316 2.79 8.68 -8.02
CA CYS A 316 1.90 7.66 -8.60
C CYS A 316 1.63 6.52 -7.60
N VAL A 317 0.52 5.80 -7.79
CA VAL A 317 0.10 4.72 -6.90
C VAL A 317 0.43 3.38 -7.54
N ARG A 318 1.35 2.61 -6.93
CA ARG A 318 1.66 1.25 -7.39
C ARG A 318 0.71 0.25 -6.73
N LEU A 319 0.27 -0.74 -7.48
CA LEU A 319 -0.72 -1.72 -7.04
C LEU A 319 -0.10 -3.11 -6.86
N GLN A 320 -0.51 -3.81 -5.81
CA GLN A 320 -0.03 -5.17 -5.52
C GLN A 320 -0.58 -6.20 -6.52
N ALA A 321 -1.83 -6.05 -6.95
CA ALA A 321 -2.51 -6.98 -7.84
C ALA A 321 -3.27 -6.20 -8.94
N PRO A 322 -2.55 -5.51 -9.85
CA PRO A 322 -3.18 -4.64 -10.84
C PRO A 322 -4.04 -5.41 -11.84
N GLU A 323 -3.66 -6.63 -12.23
CA GLU A 323 -4.47 -7.47 -13.13
C GLU A 323 -5.85 -7.79 -12.53
N GLU A 324 -5.94 -7.98 -11.20
CA GLU A 324 -7.23 -8.15 -10.50
C GLU A 324 -8.11 -6.91 -10.67
N LEU A 325 -7.55 -5.71 -10.44
CA LEU A 325 -8.31 -4.48 -10.64
C LEU A 325 -8.77 -4.34 -12.08
N ALA A 326 -7.93 -4.69 -13.06
CA ALA A 326 -8.30 -4.67 -14.47
C ALA A 326 -9.47 -5.62 -14.78
N TYR A 327 -9.43 -6.84 -14.25
CA TYR A 327 -10.52 -7.81 -14.36
C TYR A 327 -11.83 -7.26 -13.78
N PHE A 328 -11.82 -6.78 -12.52
CA PHE A 328 -13.03 -6.24 -11.89
C PHE A 328 -13.62 -5.06 -12.69
N LEU A 329 -12.76 -4.18 -13.22
CA LEU A 329 -13.21 -3.02 -14.00
C LEU A 329 -13.77 -3.39 -15.39
N LEU A 330 -13.31 -4.49 -16.00
CA LEU A 330 -13.67 -4.87 -17.37
C LEU A 330 -14.64 -6.06 -17.47
N ARG A 331 -14.94 -6.77 -16.37
CA ARG A 331 -15.77 -7.99 -16.41
C ARG A 331 -17.17 -7.78 -16.99
N SER A 332 -17.81 -6.64 -16.72
CA SER A 332 -19.11 -6.30 -17.32
C SER A 332 -19.03 -5.98 -18.82
N GLN A 333 -17.81 -5.83 -19.36
CA GLN A 333 -17.52 -5.68 -20.77
C GLN A 333 -17.11 -7.00 -21.44
N GLY A 334 -17.31 -8.14 -20.77
CA GLY A 334 -16.97 -9.47 -21.29
C GLY A 334 -15.48 -9.83 -21.21
N TRP A 335 -14.73 -9.22 -20.30
CA TRP A 335 -13.36 -9.62 -20.01
C TRP A 335 -13.32 -10.64 -18.89
N ASP A 336 -12.75 -11.81 -19.15
CA ASP A 336 -12.36 -12.77 -18.12
C ASP A 336 -10.91 -12.54 -17.68
N ARG A 337 -10.46 -13.35 -16.71
CA ARG A 337 -9.10 -13.27 -16.16
C ARG A 337 -8.04 -13.72 -17.17
N VAL A 338 -8.38 -14.66 -18.06
CA VAL A 338 -7.46 -15.19 -19.08
C VAL A 338 -7.11 -14.09 -20.07
N ARG A 339 -8.12 -13.41 -20.60
CA ARG A 339 -7.95 -12.29 -21.53
C ARG A 339 -7.17 -11.13 -20.90
N VAL A 340 -7.38 -10.86 -19.61
CA VAL A 340 -6.59 -9.87 -18.87
C VAL A 340 -5.11 -10.27 -18.80
N ALA A 341 -4.82 -11.53 -18.45
CA ALA A 341 -3.45 -12.04 -18.34
C ALA A 341 -2.73 -12.07 -19.69
N GLU A 342 -3.43 -12.45 -20.76
CA GLU A 342 -2.93 -12.41 -22.13
C GLU A 342 -2.60 -10.97 -22.56
N ALA A 343 -3.52 -10.03 -22.34
CA ALA A 343 -3.28 -8.62 -22.65
C ALA A 343 -2.10 -8.05 -21.85
N ALA A 344 -2.00 -8.37 -20.56
CA ALA A 344 -0.91 -7.94 -19.67
C ALA A 344 0.46 -8.56 -20.03
N SER A 345 0.48 -9.66 -20.79
CA SER A 345 1.69 -10.35 -21.23
C SER A 345 2.07 -10.04 -22.68
N GLY A 346 1.27 -9.22 -23.37
CA GLY A 346 1.53 -8.82 -24.76
C GLY A 346 2.77 -7.94 -24.93
N HIS A 347 3.28 -7.86 -26.16
CA HIS A 347 4.45 -7.04 -26.48
C HIS A 347 4.11 -5.59 -26.80
N ASP A 348 2.93 -5.35 -27.37
CA ASP A 348 2.45 -4.02 -27.75
C ASP A 348 1.45 -3.47 -26.75
N ALA A 349 1.43 -2.15 -26.60
CA ALA A 349 0.52 -1.48 -25.69
C ALA A 349 -0.93 -1.59 -26.18
N LEU A 350 -1.80 -2.17 -25.36
CA LEU A 350 -3.24 -2.24 -25.63
C LEU A 350 -3.99 -1.29 -24.68
N THR A 351 -4.70 -0.33 -25.25
CA THR A 351 -5.55 0.60 -24.48
C THR A 351 -7.01 0.19 -24.58
N VAL A 352 -7.63 -0.04 -23.42
CA VAL A 352 -9.04 -0.42 -23.28
C VAL A 352 -9.77 0.67 -22.52
N ARG A 353 -10.84 1.21 -23.11
CA ARG A 353 -11.74 2.16 -22.44
C ARG A 353 -12.60 1.42 -21.41
N VAL A 354 -12.71 2.00 -20.22
CA VAL A 354 -13.60 1.50 -19.16
C VAL A 354 -15.01 2.12 -19.36
N LYS A 355 -15.99 1.30 -19.73
CA LYS A 355 -17.41 1.64 -19.80
C LYS A 355 -17.95 1.84 -18.38
N GLY A 356 -18.76 2.87 -18.16
CA GLY A 356 -19.23 3.22 -16.83
C GLY A 356 -18.08 3.56 -15.87
N ALA A 357 -17.02 4.22 -16.38
CA ALA A 357 -15.79 4.57 -15.67
C ALA A 357 -16.04 4.94 -14.19
N PRO A 358 -15.68 4.06 -13.23
CA PRO A 358 -16.01 4.29 -11.84
C PRO A 358 -15.23 5.48 -11.30
N ARG A 359 -15.84 6.15 -10.31
CA ARG A 359 -15.16 7.21 -9.59
C ARG A 359 -13.99 6.64 -8.81
N ILE A 360 -12.92 7.41 -8.71
CA ILE A 360 -11.79 7.11 -7.84
C ILE A 360 -11.56 8.27 -6.89
N TYR A 361 -11.39 7.92 -5.61
CA TYR A 361 -11.11 8.83 -4.51
C TYR A 361 -9.74 8.49 -3.95
N ILE A 362 -8.74 9.34 -4.19
CA ILE A 362 -7.46 9.29 -3.51
C ILE A 362 -7.58 10.19 -2.29
N VAL A 363 -7.64 9.59 -1.11
CA VAL A 363 -7.96 10.26 0.15
C VAL A 363 -6.79 10.18 1.13
N TYR A 364 -6.85 11.03 2.15
CA TYR A 364 -5.85 11.06 3.21
C TYR A 364 -6.55 10.93 4.55
N MET A 365 -6.79 9.69 4.97
CA MET A 365 -7.45 9.39 6.24
C MET A 365 -6.47 8.71 7.19
N THR A 366 -6.19 9.36 8.31
CA THR A 366 -5.29 8.88 9.36
C THR A 366 -6.06 8.27 10.55
N ALA A 367 -7.39 8.39 10.56
CA ALA A 367 -8.25 7.68 11.50
C ALA A 367 -9.59 7.28 10.85
N TRP A 368 -10.10 6.11 11.23
CA TRP A 368 -11.44 5.62 10.84
C TRP A 368 -11.92 4.56 11.83
N ILE A 369 -13.21 4.23 11.79
CA ILE A 369 -13.77 3.11 12.54
C ILE A 369 -13.82 1.89 11.61
N ASP A 370 -13.32 0.74 12.08
CA ASP A 370 -13.46 -0.50 11.34
C ASP A 370 -14.83 -1.14 11.53
N LYS A 371 -15.14 -2.18 10.75
CA LYS A 371 -16.42 -2.92 10.81
C LYS A 371 -16.73 -3.56 12.18
N TYR A 372 -15.78 -3.60 13.11
CA TYR A 372 -15.96 -4.12 14.46
C TYR A 372 -16.13 -3.00 15.49
N GLY A 373 -16.34 -1.76 15.03
CA GLY A 373 -16.49 -0.59 15.90
C GLY A 373 -15.18 -0.13 16.53
N ARG A 374 -14.01 -0.57 16.03
CA ARG A 374 -12.72 -0.23 16.62
C ARG A 374 -12.06 0.93 15.89
N PRO A 375 -11.52 1.91 16.62
CA PRO A 375 -10.74 2.98 15.99
C PRO A 375 -9.42 2.46 15.45
N GLN A 376 -9.21 2.77 14.18
CA GLN A 376 -7.99 2.55 13.42
C GLN A 376 -7.25 3.87 13.29
N PHE A 377 -5.92 3.83 13.37
CA PHE A 377 -5.05 4.99 13.23
C PHE A 377 -3.90 4.69 12.29
N ARG A 378 -3.42 5.70 11.56
CA ARG A 378 -2.20 5.64 10.75
C ARG A 378 -1.30 6.83 11.04
N PRO A 379 0.03 6.68 10.88
CA PRO A 379 0.96 7.80 10.93
C PRO A 379 0.60 8.88 9.91
N ASP A 380 0.80 10.14 10.28
CA ASP A 380 0.61 11.30 9.39
C ASP A 380 1.84 11.50 8.48
N ILE A 381 2.03 10.58 7.54
CA ILE A 381 3.23 10.46 6.70
C ILE A 381 3.56 11.69 5.83
N TYR A 382 2.59 12.59 5.62
CA TYR A 382 2.73 13.84 4.86
C TYR A 382 2.54 15.10 5.71
N HIS A 383 2.37 14.97 7.02
CA HIS A 383 2.13 16.08 7.93
C HIS A 383 0.92 16.94 7.53
N LYS A 384 -0.22 16.29 7.23
CA LYS A 384 -1.50 16.95 6.87
C LYS A 384 -2.46 17.07 8.06
N ASP A 385 -2.14 16.50 9.21
CA ASP A 385 -2.91 16.59 10.44
C ASP A 385 -2.43 17.75 11.33
N LYS A 386 -1.71 18.74 10.77
CA LYS A 386 -1.00 19.83 11.49
C LYS A 386 -1.86 20.76 12.36
N GLU A 387 -3.17 20.54 12.44
CA GLU A 387 -4.00 21.15 13.49
C GLU A 387 -3.91 20.39 14.82
N LEU A 388 -3.17 19.28 14.88
CA LEU A 388 -2.97 18.46 16.07
C LEU A 388 -1.52 18.58 16.55
N PRO A 389 -1.27 18.97 17.82
CA PRO A 389 0.08 19.07 18.32
C PRO A 389 0.75 17.70 18.30
N TYR A 390 1.88 17.61 17.59
CA TYR A 390 2.79 16.46 17.66
C TYR A 390 3.30 16.33 19.11
N PRO A 391 3.48 15.11 19.65
CA PRO A 391 4.34 14.95 20.80
C PRO A 391 5.75 15.35 20.38
N ASN A 392 6.29 16.41 21.01
CA ASN A 392 7.73 16.70 20.97
C ASN A 392 8.49 15.62 21.75
#